data_AF-A0A5K0Z1Z8-F1
#
_entry.id   AF-A0A5K0Z1Z8-F1
#
_cell.length_a   1.000
_cell.length_b   1.000
_cell.length_c   1.000
_cell.angle_alpha   90.00
_cell.angle_beta   90.00
_cell.angle_gamma   90.00
#
_symmetry.space_group_name_H-M   'P 1'
#
loop_
_entity.id
_entity.type
_entity.pdbx_description
1 polymer ?
#
loop_
_entity_poly.entity_id
_entity_poly.type
_entity_poly.pdbx_seq_one_letter_code
_entity_poly.pdbx_strand_id
1 'polypeptide(L)' 'GAKSASVYLPGRELWYDLRNGVSYSGGRVYELEVSEECIPTFQRGGIIIPRKDRFRRSTTQMVGDPYTL' A
#
# COMPACT_ATOMS: atom_id res chain seq x y z
N GLY A 1 -5.53 -8.23 -19.93
CA GLY A 1 -6.12 -7.58 -18.75
C GLY A 1 -6.16 -6.07 -18.90
N ALA A 2 -6.67 -5.37 -17.88
CA ALA A 2 -6.57 -3.91 -17.75
C ALA A 2 -5.08 -3.50 -17.62
N LYS A 3 -4.72 -2.33 -18.17
CA LYS A 3 -3.34 -1.81 -18.17
C LYS A 3 -3.19 -0.51 -17.37
N SER A 4 -4.29 0.09 -16.96
CA SER A 4 -4.32 1.27 -16.11
C SER A 4 -5.44 1.19 -15.08
N ALA A 5 -5.29 1.92 -13.98
CA ALA A 5 -6.29 2.09 -12.94
C ALA A 5 -6.40 3.57 -12.54
N SER A 6 -7.65 4.05 -12.47
CA SER A 6 -7.98 5.37 -11.96
C SER A 6 -8.17 5.31 -10.44
N VAL A 7 -7.31 6.01 -9.69
CA VAL A 7 -7.31 5.98 -8.22
C VAL A 7 -7.49 7.38 -7.66
N TYR A 8 -8.57 7.60 -6.91
CA TYR A 8 -8.77 8.83 -6.14
C TYR A 8 -8.07 8.72 -4.79
N LEU A 9 -7.12 9.62 -4.52
CA LEU A 9 -6.47 9.73 -3.22
C LEU A 9 -7.06 10.93 -2.47
N PRO A 10 -7.84 10.73 -1.40
CA PRO A 10 -8.56 11.83 -0.73
C PRO A 10 -7.66 12.65 0.20
N GLY A 11 -8.21 13.75 0.73
CA GLY A 11 -7.55 14.56 1.76
C GLY A 11 -6.49 15.51 1.23
N ARG A 12 -5.69 16.07 2.13
CA ARG A 12 -4.57 16.99 1.81
C ARG A 12 -3.21 16.37 2.13
N GLU A 13 -3.22 15.18 2.73
CA GLU A 13 -2.05 14.44 3.14
C GLU A 13 -1.30 13.89 1.92
N LEU A 14 -0.03 13.57 2.14
CA LEU A 14 0.72 12.73 1.22
C LEU A 14 0.23 11.29 1.33
N TRP A 15 0.30 10.57 0.22
CA TRP A 15 0.03 9.15 0.10
C TRP A 15 1.27 8.48 -0.46
N TYR A 16 1.67 7.34 0.08
CA TYR A 16 2.90 6.66 -0.29
C TYR A 16 2.56 5.33 -0.92
N ASP A 17 3.05 5.07 -2.13
CA ASP A 17 2.96 3.75 -2.75
C ASP A 17 3.75 2.75 -1.90
N LEU A 18 3.06 1.71 -1.40
CA LEU A 18 3.65 0.73 -0.50
C LEU A 18 4.75 -0.12 -1.13
N ARG A 19 4.85 -0.14 -2.47
CA ARG A 19 5.84 -0.94 -3.19
C ARG A 19 7.18 -0.22 -3.34
N ASN A 20 7.16 1.07 -3.65
CA ASN A 20 8.36 1.83 -4.02
C ASN A 20 8.61 3.08 -3.13
N GLY A 21 7.66 3.42 -2.25
CA GLY A 21 7.75 4.59 -1.36
C GLY A 21 7.50 5.94 -2.03
N VAL A 22 7.14 5.98 -3.32
CA VAL A 22 6.86 7.22 -4.05
C VAL A 22 5.65 7.92 -3.42
N SER A 23 5.78 9.23 -3.22
CA SER A 23 4.72 10.06 -2.63
C SER A 23 3.81 10.69 -3.68
N TYR A 24 2.53 10.75 -3.36
CA TYR A 24 1.44 11.34 -4.13
C TYR A 24 0.71 12.35 -3.24
N SER A 25 0.23 13.46 -3.80
CA SER A 25 -0.58 14.41 -3.05
C SER A 25 -2.05 14.00 -3.06
N GLY A 26 -2.73 14.08 -1.93
CA GLY A 26 -4.17 13.89 -1.83
C GLY A 26 -5.01 14.94 -2.58
N GLY A 27 -6.31 14.68 -2.63
CA GLY A 27 -7.33 15.56 -3.19
C GLY A 27 -7.52 15.43 -4.70
N ARG A 28 -6.90 14.43 -5.34
CA ARG A 28 -6.96 14.25 -6.79
C ARG A 28 -6.99 12.79 -7.23
N VAL A 29 -7.38 12.61 -8.49
CA VAL A 29 -7.38 11.31 -9.17
C VAL A 29 -6.06 11.13 -9.91
N TYR A 30 -5.52 9.92 -9.87
CA TYR A 30 -4.33 9.49 -10.59
C TYR A 30 -4.66 8.36 -11.54
N GLU A 31 -4.16 8.44 -12.76
CA GLU A 31 -4.13 7.31 -13.70
C GLU A 31 -2.80 6.59 -13.53
N LEU A 32 -2.84 5.36 -13.04
CA LEU A 32 -1.66 4.55 -12.74
C LEU A 32 -1.55 3.41 -13.73
N GLU A 33 -0.35 3.15 -14.25
CA GLU A 33 -0.09 1.93 -15.00
C GLU A 33 -0.12 0.71 -14.06
N VAL A 34 -0.82 -0.34 -14.48
CA VAL A 34 -0.93 -1.58 -13.72
C VAL A 34 -0.56 -2.77 -14.59
N SER A 35 0.09 -3.75 -13.96
CA SER A 35 0.31 -5.08 -14.52
C SER A 35 -0.45 -6.10 -13.68
N GLU A 36 -0.54 -7.34 -14.16
CA GLU A 36 -1.19 -8.44 -13.43
C GLU A 36 -0.51 -8.75 -12.08
N GLU A 37 0.75 -8.37 -11.92
CA GLU A 37 1.53 -8.53 -10.69
C GLU A 37 1.44 -7.31 -9.75
N CYS A 38 0.81 -6.21 -10.20
CA CYS A 38 0.78 -4.95 -9.46
C CYS A 38 -0.57 -4.72 -8.79
N ILE A 39 -0.56 -4.54 -7.46
CA ILE A 39 -1.75 -4.16 -6.68
C ILE A 39 -1.57 -2.71 -6.22
N PRO A 40 -2.30 -1.73 -6.78
CA PRO A 40 -2.21 -0.33 -6.37
C PRO A 40 -2.60 -0.16 -4.91
N THR A 41 -1.62 0.08 -4.03
CA THR A 41 -1.84 0.18 -2.58
C THR A 41 -1.04 1.33 -2.00
N PHE A 42 -1.70 2.17 -1.21
CA PHE A 42 -1.13 3.41 -0.69
C PHE A 42 -1.29 3.53 0.82
N GLN A 43 -0.27 4.02 1.50
CA GLN A 43 -0.32 4.43 2.90
C GLN A 43 -0.51 5.94 3.00
N ARG A 44 -1.49 6.39 3.78
CA ARG A 44 -1.68 7.83 4.06
C ARG A 44 -0.57 8.35 4.98
N GLY A 45 -0.17 9.59 4.80
CA GLY A 45 0.72 10.29 5.72
C GLY A 45 0.06 10.46 7.09
N GLY A 46 0.86 10.38 8.16
CA GLY A 46 0.38 10.53 9.54
C GLY A 46 -0.22 9.25 10.15
N ILE A 47 -0.08 8.09 9.50
CA ILE A 47 -0.44 6.79 10.08
C ILE A 47 0.77 5.84 10.12
N ILE A 48 0.79 4.98 11.15
CA ILE A 48 1.74 3.87 11.32
C ILE A 48 0.97 2.57 11.12
N ILE A 49 1.47 1.65 10.29
CA ILE A 49 0.82 0.37 10.00
C ILE A 49 1.73 -0.77 10.48
N PRO A 50 1.40 -1.43 11.60
CA PRO A 50 2.16 -2.59 12.05
C PRO A 50 1.95 -3.78 11.10
N ARG A 51 3.02 -4.46 10.72
CA ARG A 51 3.00 -5.64 9.84
C ARG A 51 3.83 -6.78 10.41
N LYS A 52 3.51 -8.01 10.02
CA LYS A 52 4.36 -9.18 10.25
C LYS A 52 4.92 -9.62 8.90
N ASP A 53 6.16 -9.23 8.62
CA ASP A 53 6.77 -9.46 7.30
C ASP A 53 7.33 -10.88 7.13
N ARG A 54 7.27 -11.70 8.18
CA ARG A 54 7.61 -13.13 8.13
C ARG A 54 6.39 -13.93 7.71
N PHE A 55 6.25 -14.19 6.41
CA PHE A 55 5.17 -15.03 5.90
C PHE A 55 5.28 -16.48 6.42
N ARG A 56 4.15 -17.04 6.88
CA ARG A 56 4.02 -18.44 7.34
C ARG A 56 2.88 -19.13 6.59
N ARG A 57 2.67 -20.43 6.84
CA ARG A 57 1.60 -21.20 6.19
C ARG A 57 0.22 -20.97 6.81
N SER A 58 0.15 -20.38 8.01
CA SER A 58 -1.10 -19.96 8.66
C SER A 58 -0.84 -18.81 9.65
N THR A 59 -1.91 -18.11 10.03
CA THR A 59 -1.86 -17.04 11.03
C THR A 59 -1.46 -17.54 12.42
N THR A 60 -1.86 -18.76 12.79
CA THR A 60 -1.45 -19.41 14.05
C THR A 60 0.08 -19.52 14.16
N GLN A 61 0.77 -19.80 13.05
CA GLN A 61 2.23 -19.87 13.03
C GLN A 61 2.90 -18.49 13.08
N MET A 62 2.16 -17.40 12.85
CA MET A 62 2.68 -16.04 12.91
C MET A 62 2.56 -15.42 14.30
N VAL A 63 1.86 -16.06 15.25
CA VAL A 63 1.54 -15.46 16.57
C VAL A 63 2.78 -14.92 17.28
N GLY A 64 3.88 -15.67 17.28
CA GLY A 64 5.15 -15.27 17.92
C GLY A 64 6.10 -14.45 17.04
N ASP A 65 5.78 -14.20 15.78
CA ASP A 65 6.65 -13.40 14.90
C ASP A 65 6.64 -11.91 15.30
N PRO A 66 7.78 -11.20 15.19
CA PRO A 66 7.88 -9.79 15.50
C PRO A 66 7.11 -8.92 14.51
N TYR A 67 6.78 -7.71 14.94
CA TYR A 67 6.17 -6.68 14.11
C TYR A 67 7.23 -5.75 13.51
N THR A 68 6.98 -5.30 12.28
CA THR A 68 7.59 -4.14 11.65
C THR A 68 6.62 -2.96 11.77
N LEU A 69 7.12 -1.77 12.09
CA LEU A 69 6.34 -0.52 12.15
C LEU A 69 6.72 0.42 11.01
#